data_AF-A0A2A5IZ64-F1
#
_entry.id   AF-A0A2A5IZ64-F1
#
_cell.length_a   1.000
_cell.length_b   1.000
_cell.length_c   1.000
_cell.angle_alpha   90.00
_cell.angle_beta   90.00
_cell.angle_gamma   90.00
#
_symmetry.space_group_name_H-M   'P 1'
#
loop_
_entity.id
_entity.type
_entity.pdbx_description
1 polymer ?
#
loop_
_entity_poly.entity_id
_entity_poly.type
_entity_poly.pdbx_seq_one_letter_code
_entity_poly.pdbx_strand_id
1 'polypeptide(L)'
;MTEAMVDFVPPCTWCDQPAITKTEDGMRACWHHAALDGVRSQRLADSKVRMDAVEADIARRRAASGAIRVSSMQPADVTAAPAEVVAEVLRDPAIFLDAAAKAEPGWSDRYGGPEGVAQLTIVLHDHLAELTKRNADLRTSTLIYLRTQANLSLAKLGELLGMSRQRVGVASRRADDGADPTSRPFAHLESRDGWNT
;
A
#
# COMPACT_ATOMS: atom_id res chain seq x y z
N MET A 1 51.14 -0.39 -51.70
CA MET A 1 50.44 -0.88 -50.51
C MET A 1 50.54 0.18 -49.43
N THR A 2 49.43 0.88 -49.19
CA THR A 2 49.19 1.68 -47.98
C THR A 2 47.68 1.67 -47.79
N GLU A 3 47.21 0.82 -46.87
CA GLU A 3 45.82 0.76 -46.41
C GLU A 3 45.46 2.06 -45.71
N ALA A 4 44.43 2.75 -46.21
CA ALA A 4 43.72 3.75 -45.43
C ALA A 4 42.61 3.03 -44.65
N MET A 5 42.82 2.90 -43.34
CA MET A 5 41.80 2.55 -42.36
C MET A 5 40.65 3.56 -42.47
N VAL A 6 39.53 3.14 -43.05
CA VAL A 6 38.28 3.89 -42.98
C VAL A 6 37.59 3.45 -41.70
N ASP A 7 37.72 4.25 -40.65
CA ASP A 7 37.02 4.04 -39.39
C ASP A 7 35.51 3.97 -39.65
N PHE A 8 34.92 2.80 -39.34
CA PHE A 8 33.49 2.57 -39.45
C PHE A 8 32.79 3.29 -38.29
N VAL A 9 32.28 4.49 -38.55
CA VAL A 9 31.44 5.24 -37.61
C VAL A 9 29.98 4.75 -37.77
N PRO A 10 29.34 4.20 -36.73
CA PRO A 10 27.97 3.72 -36.83
C PRO A 10 26.98 4.87 -37.12
N PRO A 11 25.90 4.62 -37.89
CA PRO A 11 24.95 5.65 -38.26
C PRO A 11 24.21 6.20 -37.03
N CYS A 12 24.12 7.53 -36.93
CA CYS A 12 23.27 8.21 -35.96
C CYS A 12 21.79 7.94 -36.29
N THR A 13 21.08 7.22 -35.42
CA THR A 13 19.66 6.85 -35.58
C THR A 13 18.67 8.02 -35.46
N TRP A 14 19.16 9.24 -35.25
CA TRP A 14 18.34 10.44 -35.02
C TRP A 14 18.30 11.44 -36.20
N CYS A 15 19.11 11.22 -37.24
CA CYS A 15 19.03 12.03 -38.46
C CYS A 15 19.02 11.10 -39.66
N ASP A 16 17.97 11.15 -40.47
CA ASP A 16 17.77 10.35 -41.69
C ASP A 16 18.73 10.74 -42.85
N GLN A 17 19.91 11.29 -42.55
CA GLN A 17 20.91 11.65 -43.56
C GLN A 17 22.08 10.66 -43.57
N PRO A 18 22.50 10.17 -44.75
CA PRO A 18 23.70 9.36 -44.90
C PRO A 18 24.93 10.17 -44.46
N ALA A 19 25.87 9.51 -43.79
CA ALA A 19 27.01 10.11 -43.08
C ALA A 19 27.94 11.01 -43.94
N ILE A 20 27.78 11.03 -45.26
CA ILE A 20 28.66 11.69 -46.24
C ILE A 20 28.42 13.22 -46.34
N THR A 21 27.38 13.77 -45.71
CA THR A 21 27.03 15.21 -45.87
C THR A 21 26.95 16.03 -44.57
N LYS A 22 27.47 15.53 -43.44
CA LYS A 22 27.47 16.33 -42.20
C LYS A 22 28.60 17.35 -42.21
N THR A 23 28.27 18.64 -42.19
CA THR A 23 29.21 19.70 -41.82
C THR A 23 29.72 19.46 -40.39
N GLU A 24 30.88 20.03 -40.02
CA GLU A 24 31.45 19.88 -38.67
C GLU A 24 30.45 20.21 -37.56
N ASP A 25 29.58 21.20 -37.79
CA ASP A 25 28.50 21.59 -36.89
C ASP A 25 27.43 20.49 -36.72
N GLY A 26 27.06 19.81 -37.80
CA GLY A 26 26.08 18.71 -37.77
C GLY A 26 26.61 17.47 -37.06
N MET A 27 27.91 17.18 -37.17
CA MET A 27 28.56 16.16 -36.34
C MET A 27 28.53 16.60 -34.88
N ARG A 28 29.00 17.81 -34.55
CA ARG A 28 29.08 18.33 -33.18
C ARG A 28 27.71 18.30 -32.46
N ALA A 29 26.61 18.58 -33.14
CA ALA A 29 25.26 18.48 -32.60
C ALA A 29 24.84 17.02 -32.25
N CYS A 30 25.21 16.05 -33.10
CA CYS A 30 24.94 14.62 -32.83
C CYS A 30 25.71 14.12 -31.61
N TRP A 31 26.99 14.48 -31.49
CA TRP A 31 27.81 14.13 -30.33
C TRP A 31 27.27 14.76 -29.04
N HIS A 32 26.79 16.00 -29.10
CA HIS A 32 26.18 16.68 -27.95
C HIS A 32 24.89 15.98 -27.49
N HIS A 33 24.03 15.55 -28.43
CA HIS A 33 22.81 14.82 -28.10
C HIS A 33 23.07 13.41 -27.55
N ALA A 34 23.98 12.65 -28.15
CA ALA A 34 24.37 11.33 -27.63
C ALA A 34 24.97 11.43 -26.22
N ALA A 35 25.75 12.48 -25.95
CA ALA A 35 26.26 12.77 -24.60
C ALA A 35 25.12 13.10 -23.62
N LEU A 36 24.11 13.87 -24.04
CA LEU A 36 22.95 14.19 -23.20
C LEU A 36 22.06 12.97 -22.92
N ASP A 37 21.88 12.06 -23.88
CA ASP A 37 21.15 10.80 -23.68
C ASP A 37 21.91 9.84 -22.76
N GLY A 38 23.24 9.77 -22.89
CA GLY A 38 24.10 9.05 -21.94
C GLY A 38 23.95 9.60 -20.52
N VAL A 39 23.97 10.93 -20.36
CA VAL A 39 23.76 11.59 -19.06
C VAL A 39 22.34 11.34 -18.52
N ARG A 40 21.32 11.31 -19.37
CA ARG A 40 19.93 11.01 -18.97
C ARG A 40 19.77 9.56 -18.53
N SER A 41 20.34 8.62 -19.27
CA SER A 41 20.35 7.19 -18.93
C SER A 41 21.08 6.95 -17.60
N GLN A 42 22.24 7.59 -17.42
CA GLN A 42 23.00 7.53 -16.16
C GLN A 42 22.19 8.10 -14.98
N ARG A 43 21.51 9.25 -15.14
CA ARG A 43 20.66 9.82 -14.09
C ARG A 43 19.50 8.90 -13.70
N LEU A 44 18.91 8.19 -14.67
CA LEU A 44 17.84 7.23 -14.40
C LEU A 44 18.36 5.99 -13.67
N ALA A 45 19.54 5.48 -14.06
CA ALA A 45 20.22 4.41 -13.35
C ALA A 45 20.56 4.82 -11.90
N ASP A 46 21.13 6.01 -11.71
CA ASP A 46 21.46 6.55 -10.39
C ASP A 46 20.20 6.82 -9.55
N SER A 47 19.09 7.21 -10.18
CA SER A 47 17.79 7.36 -9.50
C SER A 47 17.22 6.00 -9.08
N LYS A 48 17.36 4.96 -9.92
CA LYS A 48 16.94 3.61 -9.59
C LYS A 48 17.77 3.03 -8.45
N VAL A 49 19.09 3.19 -8.49
CA VAL A 49 19.99 2.76 -7.39
C VAL A 49 19.62 3.45 -6.09
N ARG A 50 19.31 4.76 -6.12
CA ARG A 50 18.81 5.48 -4.93
C ARG A 50 17.48 4.95 -4.44
N MET A 51 16.55 4.63 -5.33
CA MET A 51 15.23 4.10 -4.97
C MET A 51 15.33 2.68 -4.39
N ASP A 52 16.13 1.81 -5.01
CA ASP A 52 16.41 0.46 -4.53
C ASP A 52 17.11 0.51 -3.15
N ALA A 53 18.00 1.48 -2.93
CA ALA A 53 18.65 1.72 -1.63
C ALA A 53 17.65 2.21 -0.56
N VAL A 54 16.69 3.04 -0.94
CA VAL A 54 15.59 3.48 -0.06
C VAL A 54 14.66 2.31 0.27
N GLU A 55 14.31 1.47 -0.70
CA GLU A 55 13.51 0.26 -0.46
C GLU A 55 14.24 -0.73 0.44
N ALA A 56 15.55 -0.93 0.23
CA ALA A 56 16.38 -1.76 1.09
C ALA A 56 16.56 -1.16 2.50
N ASP A 57 16.62 0.17 2.64
CA ASP A 57 16.62 0.84 3.94
C ASP A 57 15.25 0.71 4.64
N ILE A 58 14.14 0.83 3.92
CA ILE A 58 12.79 0.58 4.47
C ILE A 58 12.64 -0.88 4.90
N ALA A 59 13.10 -1.84 4.10
CA ALA A 59 13.08 -3.26 4.45
C ALA A 59 13.98 -3.56 5.66
N ARG A 60 15.18 -2.98 5.71
CA ARG A 60 16.07 -3.08 6.88
C ARG A 60 15.48 -2.42 8.11
N ARG A 61 14.84 -1.24 8.00
CA ARG A 61 14.13 -0.60 9.11
C ARG A 61 12.94 -1.42 9.59
N ARG A 62 12.23 -2.13 8.70
CA ARG A 62 11.17 -3.09 9.06
C ARG A 62 11.71 -4.34 9.75
N ALA A 63 12.90 -4.81 9.37
CA ALA A 63 13.56 -5.95 10.00
C ALA A 63 14.28 -5.58 11.32
N ALA A 64 14.83 -4.36 11.42
CA ALA A 64 15.54 -3.81 12.56
C ALA A 64 14.61 -3.16 13.59
N SER A 65 13.44 -2.64 13.16
CA SER A 65 12.23 -2.66 13.98
C SER A 65 11.76 -4.10 14.10
N GLY A 66 12.59 -4.93 14.72
CA GLY A 66 12.11 -6.15 15.33
C GLY A 66 11.05 -5.70 16.31
N ALA A 67 9.80 -5.71 15.87
CA ALA A 67 8.65 -5.65 16.73
C ALA A 67 8.76 -4.62 17.88
N ILE A 68 8.40 -3.35 17.63
CA ILE A 68 7.27 -2.89 18.44
C ILE A 68 6.05 -3.64 17.89
N ARG A 69 6.04 -4.97 18.08
CA ARG A 69 4.79 -5.67 18.26
C ARG A 69 4.43 -5.12 19.61
N VAL A 70 3.57 -4.11 19.60
CA VAL A 70 2.56 -4.07 20.65
C VAL A 70 2.07 -5.52 20.68
N SER A 71 2.54 -6.30 21.68
CA SER A 71 2.14 -7.69 21.80
C SER A 71 0.63 -7.68 21.72
N SER A 72 0.06 -8.49 20.82
CA SER A 72 -1.37 -8.46 20.53
C SER A 72 -2.13 -8.72 21.83
N MET A 73 -2.55 -7.65 22.49
CA MET A 73 -3.04 -7.77 23.85
C MET A 73 -4.51 -8.13 23.74
N GLN A 74 -4.85 -9.30 24.25
CA GLN A 74 -6.21 -9.78 24.23
C GLN A 74 -7.02 -9.06 25.30
N PRO A 75 -8.34 -8.98 25.16
CA PRO A 75 -9.20 -8.40 26.21
C PRO A 75 -8.98 -9.04 27.59
N ALA A 76 -8.63 -10.33 27.62
CA ALA A 76 -8.32 -11.07 28.85
C ALA A 76 -6.99 -10.67 29.51
N ASP A 77 -6.09 -9.99 28.78
CA ASP A 77 -4.80 -9.53 29.28
C ASP A 77 -4.92 -8.17 30.00
N VAL A 78 -6.08 -7.49 29.90
CA VAL A 78 -6.37 -6.27 30.66
C VAL A 78 -6.77 -6.67 32.08
N THR A 79 -5.85 -6.52 33.01
CA THR A 79 -6.05 -6.91 34.41
C THR A 79 -6.35 -5.73 35.33
N ALA A 80 -5.97 -4.51 34.92
CA ALA A 80 -6.16 -3.32 35.72
C ALA A 80 -7.60 -2.76 35.65
N ALA A 81 -8.34 -3.03 34.58
CA ALA A 81 -9.72 -2.59 34.40
C ALA A 81 -10.72 -3.75 34.60
N PRO A 82 -11.95 -3.50 35.09
CA PRO A 82 -13.01 -4.51 35.14
C PRO A 82 -13.35 -5.05 33.74
N ALA A 83 -13.61 -6.35 33.62
CA ALA A 83 -13.89 -7.01 32.33
C ALA A 83 -15.11 -6.42 31.61
N GLU A 84 -16.11 -5.96 32.36
CA GLU A 84 -17.31 -5.31 31.84
C GLU A 84 -16.97 -3.99 31.15
N VAL A 85 -16.03 -3.22 31.73
CA VAL A 85 -15.53 -1.96 31.17
C VAL A 85 -14.73 -2.23 29.90
N VAL A 86 -13.87 -3.26 29.89
CA VAL A 86 -13.15 -3.68 28.68
C VAL A 86 -14.14 -4.04 27.56
N ALA A 87 -15.16 -4.83 27.85
CA ALA A 87 -16.18 -5.23 26.87
C ALA A 87 -17.01 -4.04 26.35
N GLU A 88 -17.30 -3.05 27.20
CA GLU A 88 -17.97 -1.81 26.81
C GLU A 88 -17.11 -0.98 25.86
N VAL A 89 -15.84 -0.75 26.20
CA VAL A 89 -14.88 0.01 25.38
C VAL A 89 -14.71 -0.62 24.00
N LEU A 90 -14.67 -1.95 23.91
CA LEU A 90 -14.53 -2.64 22.62
C LEU A 90 -15.82 -2.63 21.80
N ARG A 91 -16.98 -2.58 22.46
CA ARG A 91 -18.28 -2.46 21.77
C ARG A 91 -18.52 -1.05 21.26
N ASP A 92 -18.19 -0.05 22.06
CA ASP A 92 -18.31 1.37 21.74
C ASP A 92 -17.07 2.15 22.18
N PRO A 93 -16.05 2.22 21.31
CA PRO A 93 -14.83 2.96 21.59
C PRO A 93 -15.05 4.45 21.85
N ALA A 94 -16.13 5.04 21.35
CA ALA A 94 -16.38 6.47 21.48
C ALA A 94 -16.51 6.90 22.95
N ILE A 95 -17.10 6.05 23.80
CA ILE A 95 -17.25 6.32 25.24
C ILE A 95 -15.89 6.54 25.92
N PHE A 96 -14.92 5.69 25.61
CA PHE A 96 -13.56 5.79 26.15
C PHE A 96 -12.82 7.01 25.61
N LEU A 97 -12.91 7.25 24.29
CA LEU A 97 -12.25 8.37 23.63
C LEU A 97 -12.82 9.72 24.09
N ASP A 98 -14.13 9.82 24.28
CA ASP A 98 -14.79 11.03 24.78
C ASP A 98 -14.44 11.30 26.24
N ALA A 99 -14.34 10.25 27.08
CA ALA A 99 -13.87 10.38 28.46
C ALA A 99 -12.41 10.85 28.51
N ALA A 100 -11.54 10.28 27.68
CA ALA A 100 -10.14 10.67 27.57
C ALA A 100 -9.98 12.11 27.03
N ALA A 101 -10.85 12.55 26.11
CA ALA A 101 -10.83 13.90 25.57
C ALA A 101 -11.21 14.96 26.61
N LYS A 102 -12.12 14.64 27.54
CA LYS A 102 -12.50 15.53 28.65
C LYS A 102 -11.47 15.51 29.78
N ALA A 103 -10.90 14.34 30.07
CA ALA A 103 -9.87 14.12 31.09
C ALA A 103 -10.20 14.74 32.48
N GLU A 104 -11.48 14.74 32.87
CA GLU A 104 -11.93 15.26 34.16
C GLU A 104 -11.18 14.57 35.33
N PRO A 105 -10.88 15.26 36.44
CA PRO A 105 -10.20 14.64 37.57
C PRO A 105 -10.85 13.31 38.02
N GLY A 106 -10.06 12.23 38.08
CA GLY A 106 -10.54 10.88 38.43
C GLY A 106 -11.14 10.07 37.27
N TRP A 107 -11.14 10.58 36.03
CA TRP A 107 -11.74 9.88 34.88
C TRP A 107 -11.14 8.49 34.63
N SER A 108 -9.87 8.29 34.95
CA SER A 108 -9.15 7.03 34.72
C SER A 108 -9.52 5.94 35.70
N ASP A 109 -10.13 6.26 36.85
CA ASP A 109 -10.39 5.30 37.93
C ASP A 109 -11.32 4.16 37.47
N ARG A 110 -12.37 4.49 36.71
CA ARG A 110 -13.27 3.49 36.08
C ARG A 110 -12.52 2.52 35.17
N TYR A 111 -11.42 2.98 34.59
CA TYR A 111 -10.60 2.25 33.63
C TYR A 111 -9.38 1.58 34.28
N GLY A 112 -9.31 1.49 35.61
CA GLY A 112 -8.15 0.89 36.29
C GLY A 112 -7.00 1.85 36.53
N GLY A 113 -7.28 3.16 36.59
CA GLY A 113 -6.28 4.20 36.74
C GLY A 113 -5.38 4.32 35.50
N PRO A 114 -4.21 4.96 35.63
CA PRO A 114 -3.29 5.18 34.51
C PRO A 114 -2.81 3.90 33.82
N GLU A 115 -2.61 2.81 34.58
CA GLU A 115 -2.19 1.52 34.04
C GLU A 115 -3.29 0.90 33.17
N GLY A 116 -4.52 0.86 33.66
CA GLY A 116 -5.62 0.31 32.88
C GLY A 116 -5.98 1.15 31.66
N VAL A 117 -5.82 2.48 31.70
CA VAL A 117 -5.90 3.35 30.52
C VAL A 117 -4.84 2.98 29.48
N ALA A 118 -3.59 2.75 29.90
CA ALA A 118 -2.52 2.33 28.98
C ALA A 118 -2.82 0.96 28.35
N GLN A 119 -3.29 0.00 29.17
CA GLN A 119 -3.68 -1.32 28.69
C GLN A 119 -4.86 -1.24 27.70
N LEU A 120 -5.94 -0.55 28.06
CA LEU A 120 -7.11 -0.37 27.19
C LEU A 120 -6.77 0.33 25.88
N THR A 121 -5.85 1.29 25.89
CA THR A 121 -5.40 1.97 24.66
C THR A 121 -4.75 0.99 23.68
N ILE A 122 -3.93 0.06 24.20
CA ILE A 122 -3.28 -0.98 23.40
C ILE A 122 -4.32 -1.96 22.84
N VAL A 123 -5.21 -2.51 23.68
CA VAL A 123 -6.25 -3.45 23.20
C VAL A 123 -7.15 -2.78 22.18
N LEU A 124 -7.54 -1.52 22.40
CA LEU A 124 -8.37 -0.77 21.48
C LEU A 124 -7.67 -0.55 20.14
N HIS A 125 -6.37 -0.25 20.14
CA HIS A 125 -5.58 -0.14 18.92
C HIS A 125 -5.61 -1.44 18.11
N ASP A 126 -5.32 -2.58 18.76
CA ASP A 126 -5.30 -3.89 18.11
C ASP A 126 -6.69 -4.28 17.59
N HIS A 127 -7.74 -4.01 18.37
CA HIS A 127 -9.12 -4.26 17.99
C HIS A 127 -9.54 -3.46 16.75
N LEU A 128 -9.24 -2.15 16.72
CA LEU A 128 -9.54 -1.30 15.57
C LEU A 128 -8.71 -1.68 14.34
N ALA A 129 -7.46 -2.12 14.52
CA ALA A 129 -6.63 -2.62 13.41
C ALA A 129 -7.24 -3.89 12.79
N GLU A 130 -7.69 -4.84 13.61
CA GLU A 130 -8.36 -6.06 13.14
C GLU A 130 -9.71 -5.75 12.48
N LEU A 131 -10.52 -4.85 13.06
CA LEU A 131 -11.76 -4.40 12.42
C LEU A 131 -11.51 -3.70 11.08
N THR A 132 -10.44 -2.90 10.97
CA THR A 132 -10.03 -2.24 9.72
C THR A 132 -9.64 -3.28 8.67
N LYS A 133 -8.89 -4.30 9.05
CA LYS A 133 -8.52 -5.41 8.18
C LYS A 133 -9.76 -6.16 7.69
N ARG A 134 -10.65 -6.56 8.59
CA ARG A 134 -11.92 -7.22 8.24
C ARG A 134 -12.79 -6.36 7.35
N ASN A 135 -12.87 -5.06 7.59
CA ASN A 135 -13.60 -4.15 6.72
C ASN A 135 -13.01 -4.09 5.30
N ALA A 136 -11.68 -4.09 5.17
CA ALA A 136 -11.02 -4.14 3.88
C ALA A 136 -11.29 -5.46 3.13
N ASP A 137 -11.30 -6.59 3.85
CA ASP A 137 -11.65 -7.89 3.30
C ASP A 137 -13.12 -7.92 2.83
N LEU A 138 -14.06 -7.46 3.67
CA LEU A 138 -15.48 -7.36 3.33
C LEU A 138 -15.71 -6.47 2.10
N ARG A 139 -15.03 -5.32 2.02
CA ARG A 139 -15.10 -4.42 0.86
C ARG A 139 -14.60 -5.08 -0.41
N THR A 140 -13.57 -5.93 -0.31
CA THR A 140 -13.06 -6.71 -1.43
C THR A 140 -14.07 -7.75 -1.88
N SER A 141 -14.63 -8.55 -0.97
CA SER A 141 -15.66 -9.55 -1.32
C SER A 141 -16.92 -8.90 -1.90
N THR A 142 -17.32 -7.73 -1.38
CA THR A 142 -18.42 -6.93 -1.94
C THR A 142 -18.13 -6.46 -3.36
N LEU A 143 -16.91 -6.00 -3.64
CA LEU A 143 -16.48 -5.62 -4.99
C LEU A 143 -16.59 -6.80 -5.96
N ILE A 144 -16.14 -7.98 -5.54
CA ILE A 144 -16.19 -9.21 -6.35
C ILE A 144 -17.64 -9.57 -6.67
N TYR A 145 -18.51 -9.59 -5.67
CA TYR A 145 -19.94 -9.83 -5.86
C TYR A 145 -20.56 -8.82 -6.85
N LEU A 146 -20.36 -7.53 -6.62
CA LEU A 146 -20.96 -6.48 -7.45
C LEU A 146 -20.42 -6.50 -8.89
N ARG A 147 -19.16 -6.89 -9.10
CA ARG A 147 -18.57 -7.03 -10.43
C ARG A 147 -19.08 -8.28 -11.15
N THR A 148 -19.07 -9.42 -10.47
CA THR A 148 -19.32 -10.73 -11.11
C THR A 148 -20.79 -11.11 -11.17
N GLN A 149 -21.59 -10.71 -10.18
CA GLN A 149 -23.01 -11.07 -10.06
C GLN A 149 -23.93 -9.93 -10.48
N ALA A 150 -23.63 -8.69 -10.05
CA ALA A 150 -24.44 -7.51 -10.41
C ALA A 150 -23.95 -6.81 -11.70
N ASN A 151 -22.83 -7.26 -12.28
CA ASN A 151 -22.26 -6.74 -13.53
C ASN A 151 -22.07 -5.21 -13.54
N LEU A 152 -21.68 -4.62 -12.41
CA LEU A 152 -21.45 -3.17 -12.31
C LEU A 152 -20.12 -2.76 -12.94
N SER A 153 -20.11 -1.56 -13.53
CA SER A 153 -18.88 -0.97 -14.08
C SER A 153 -17.88 -0.58 -13.00
N LEU A 154 -16.57 -0.62 -13.31
CA LEU A 154 -15.51 -0.23 -12.36
C LEU A 154 -15.67 1.21 -11.83
N ALA A 155 -16.21 2.11 -12.65
CA ALA A 155 -16.50 3.48 -12.23
C ALA A 155 -17.60 3.51 -11.15
N LYS A 156 -18.69 2.75 -11.35
CA LYS A 156 -19.79 2.70 -10.37
C LYS A 156 -19.36 2.00 -9.08
N LEU A 157 -18.51 0.97 -9.17
CA LEU A 157 -17.93 0.31 -8.00
C LEU A 157 -17.07 1.26 -7.16
N GLY A 158 -16.27 2.12 -7.81
CA GLY A 158 -15.47 3.13 -7.12
C GLY A 158 -16.32 4.15 -6.36
N GLU A 159 -17.42 4.60 -6.97
CA GLU A 159 -18.39 5.50 -6.35
C GLU A 159 -19.07 4.87 -5.14
N LEU A 160 -19.65 3.66 -5.29
CA LEU A 160 -20.39 2.98 -4.24
C LEU A 160 -19.51 2.59 -3.05
N LEU A 161 -18.29 2.14 -3.32
CA LEU A 161 -17.39 1.66 -2.29
C LEU A 161 -16.44 2.75 -1.78
N GLY A 162 -16.52 3.99 -2.26
CA GLY A 162 -15.56 5.04 -1.91
C GLY A 162 -14.10 4.63 -2.17
N MET A 163 -13.85 3.96 -3.30
CA MET A 163 -12.54 3.45 -3.69
C MET A 163 -12.01 4.20 -4.90
N SER A 164 -10.69 4.46 -4.92
CA SER A 164 -10.04 4.95 -6.13
C SER A 164 -10.10 3.91 -7.25
N ARG A 165 -10.14 4.38 -8.51
CA ARG A 165 -10.14 3.50 -9.69
C ARG A 165 -8.97 2.51 -9.70
N GLN A 166 -7.80 2.94 -9.22
CA GLN A 166 -6.62 2.07 -9.08
C GLN A 166 -6.86 0.96 -8.05
N ARG A 167 -7.44 1.28 -6.89
CA ARG A 167 -7.77 0.28 -5.86
C ARG A 167 -8.80 -0.72 -6.37
N VAL A 168 -9.83 -0.24 -7.07
CA VAL A 168 -10.84 -1.10 -7.72
C VAL A 168 -10.15 -2.04 -8.72
N GLY A 169 -9.27 -1.54 -9.58
CA GLY A 169 -8.56 -2.37 -10.56
C GLY A 169 -7.60 -3.40 -9.95
N VAL A 170 -6.92 -3.07 -8.85
CA VAL A 170 -6.05 -4.03 -8.13
C VAL A 170 -6.87 -5.11 -7.43
N ALA A 171 -7.96 -4.74 -6.74
CA ALA A 171 -8.85 -5.68 -6.07
C ALA A 171 -9.55 -6.61 -7.08
N SER A 172 -10.01 -6.06 -8.21
CA SER A 172 -10.58 -6.81 -9.33
C SER A 172 -9.64 -7.88 -9.87
N ARG A 173 -8.36 -7.55 -10.13
CA ARG A 173 -7.38 -8.53 -10.63
C ARG A 173 -7.09 -9.63 -9.64
N ARG A 174 -6.94 -9.29 -8.35
CA ARG A 174 -6.75 -10.29 -7.28
C ARG A 174 -7.90 -11.28 -7.17
N ALA A 175 -9.11 -10.84 -7.50
CA ALA A 175 -10.27 -11.72 -7.58
C ALA A 175 -10.20 -12.67 -8.77
N ASP A 176 -9.78 -12.15 -9.92
CA ASP A 176 -9.61 -12.93 -11.15
C ASP A 176 -8.47 -13.97 -10.99
N ASP A 177 -7.44 -13.68 -10.19
CA ASP A 177 -6.30 -14.55 -9.89
C ASP A 177 -6.64 -15.75 -8.96
N GLY A 178 -7.89 -15.86 -8.48
CA GLY A 178 -8.39 -17.06 -7.80
C GLY A 178 -7.76 -17.35 -6.43
N ALA A 179 -7.64 -16.35 -5.56
CA ALA A 179 -7.16 -16.54 -4.20
C ALA A 179 -8.05 -17.53 -3.41
N ASP A 180 -7.42 -18.45 -2.66
CA ASP A 180 -8.11 -19.48 -1.88
C ASP A 180 -9.22 -18.87 -1.00
N PRO A 181 -10.50 -19.16 -1.29
CA PRO A 181 -11.63 -18.59 -0.57
C PRO A 181 -11.68 -19.04 0.89
N THR A 182 -11.09 -20.19 1.25
CA THR A 182 -11.11 -20.69 2.64
C THR A 182 -10.24 -19.87 3.59
N SER A 183 -9.30 -19.09 3.04
CA SER A 183 -8.39 -18.24 3.80
C SER A 183 -8.99 -16.87 4.20
N ARG A 184 -10.17 -16.51 3.67
CA ARG A 184 -10.77 -15.18 3.83
C ARG A 184 -12.12 -15.24 4.54
N PRO A 185 -12.33 -14.46 5.62
CA PRO A 185 -13.53 -14.56 6.46
C PRO A 185 -14.85 -14.28 5.70
N PHE A 186 -14.79 -13.53 4.60
CA PHE A 186 -15.96 -13.11 3.82
C PHE A 186 -16.05 -13.74 2.43
N ALA A 187 -15.25 -14.76 2.10
CA ALA A 187 -15.25 -15.34 0.75
C ALA A 187 -16.60 -15.94 0.34
N HIS A 188 -17.40 -16.41 1.29
CA HIS A 188 -18.75 -16.92 1.03
C HIS A 188 -19.66 -15.87 0.35
N LEU A 189 -19.43 -14.57 0.63
CA LEU A 189 -20.14 -13.44 0.03
C LEU A 189 -19.75 -13.20 -1.44
N GLU A 190 -18.72 -13.85 -1.96
CA GLU A 190 -18.32 -13.72 -3.37
C GLU A 190 -19.22 -14.53 -4.31
N SER A 191 -20.03 -15.43 -3.75
CA SER A 191 -21.04 -16.21 -4.46
C SER A 191 -22.38 -15.47 -4.58
N ARG A 192 -23.20 -15.87 -5.56
CA ARG A 192 -24.54 -15.27 -5.77
C ARG A 192 -25.45 -15.46 -4.56
N ASP A 193 -25.35 -16.60 -3.89
CA ASP A 193 -26.21 -16.99 -2.76
C ASP A 193 -25.67 -16.52 -1.41
N GLY A 194 -24.41 -16.05 -1.35
CA GLY A 194 -23.75 -15.65 -0.11
C GLY A 194 -24.41 -14.49 0.64
N TRP A 195 -25.25 -13.68 -0.02
CA TRP A 195 -25.93 -12.53 0.58
C TRP A 195 -27.40 -12.79 0.95
N ASN A 196 -27.93 -13.99 0.70
CA ASN A 196 -29.34 -14.34 0.92
C ASN A 196 -29.59 -15.08 2.25
N THR A 197 -28.60 -15.15 3.13
CA THR A 197 -28.65 -15.78 4.47
C THR A 197 -28.91 -14.77 5.56
#